data_AF-R7EQQ7-F1
#
_entry.id   AF-R7EQQ7-F1
#
_cell.length_a   1.000
_cell.length_b   1.000
_cell.length_c   1.000
_cell.angle_alpha   90.00
_cell.angle_beta   90.00
_cell.angle_gamma   90.00
#
_symmetry.space_group_name_H-M   'P 1'
#
loop_
_entity.id
_entity.type
_entity.pdbx_description
1 polymer ?
#
loop_
_entity_poly.entity_id
_entity_poly.type
_entity_poly.pdbx_seq_one_letter_code
_entity_poly.pdbx_strand_id
1 'polypeptide(L)'
;MVGIVLYGKKMSVPVGTRVIDLLKEEDRKKYIVCQIGAQIKELRYRMSEKNNGMEITLKGLENIEAGKAYEATLRYIISMAFRNIYPDVRIFFSYNVSRSVFCQALTPGFNMYRAADSIKKEVSRIIEADLPIERVTVSKAEAEEIYRRFGHLDKLDILKYRPESTVNLYVCDGYYDYMHAYMAASTGCIGKYLIEPYSPGLIIQYPRYELDAEIPEFVEETTYGRTLQNAYKWSKKAHLQTIADINRQVDTGNARDFVQMCEARHSNMLADLGDRIEEDIENIRLIGIAGPSSSGKTTFCNRLRIELLSRGINPVMISMDDYYRDRDDICRIQNATPATVDLEHINCLDIERFNRDLFDLINGEEVTLPHFNFKTGRREEGRRIRVEENHPIIIEGIHALNEKLTGSIPKHQKYKIYIAPQAQINIDDHSPLNITDLRLIRRIVRDMNFRNSPAAKTIDMWQSVRNGEFRWIYPNQEGANFVFNSALQYELCVLRTKALPALREIQYTDSQFLVANRLIKYLKYFRPIEDESVIPCNSLMREFIGGSCFDV
;
A
#
# COMPACT_ATOMS: atom_id res chain seq x y z
N MET A 1 41.81 1.31 -8.87
CA MET A 1 41.45 1.06 -7.46
C MET A 1 40.28 1.96 -7.09
N VAL A 2 39.44 1.55 -6.16
CA VAL A 2 38.33 2.32 -5.59
C VAL A 2 38.56 2.43 -4.09
N GLY A 3 38.67 3.66 -3.57
CA GLY A 3 38.67 3.90 -2.13
C GLY A 3 37.24 3.89 -1.60
N ILE A 4 36.98 3.18 -0.50
CA ILE A 4 35.65 3.11 0.15
C ILE A 4 35.80 3.17 1.67
N VAL A 5 34.70 3.42 2.37
CA VAL A 5 34.60 3.23 3.83
C VAL A 5 33.66 2.05 4.11
N LEU A 6 34.12 1.06 4.86
CA LEU A 6 33.34 -0.09 5.31
C LEU A 6 33.73 -0.42 6.76
N TYR A 7 32.74 -0.69 7.64
CA TYR A 7 32.94 -0.81 9.10
C TYR A 7 33.69 0.40 9.71
N GLY A 8 33.47 1.61 9.20
CA GLY A 8 34.20 2.83 9.59
C GLY A 8 35.68 2.87 9.17
N LYS A 9 36.18 1.87 8.45
CA LYS A 9 37.58 1.78 8.00
C LYS A 9 37.68 2.16 6.52
N LYS A 10 38.63 3.03 6.20
CA LYS A 10 39.02 3.32 4.81
C LYS A 10 39.79 2.13 4.25
N MET A 11 39.40 1.65 3.07
CA MET A 11 40.10 0.61 2.33
C MET A 11 40.13 0.92 0.83
N SER A 12 41.10 0.35 0.12
CA SER A 12 41.30 0.54 -1.31
C SER A 12 41.22 -0.82 -2.00
N VAL A 13 40.28 -0.99 -2.93
CA VAL A 13 39.97 -2.28 -3.55
C VAL A 13 40.02 -2.21 -5.09
N PRO A 14 40.23 -3.33 -5.80
CA PRO A 14 40.10 -3.36 -7.26
C PRO A 14 38.70 -2.93 -7.74
N VAL A 15 38.64 -2.37 -8.96
CA VAL A 15 37.35 -2.16 -9.65
C VAL A 15 36.77 -3.54 -9.97
N GLY A 16 35.46 -3.73 -9.77
CA GLY A 16 34.77 -4.98 -10.03
C GLY A 16 34.66 -5.95 -8.85
N THR A 17 35.39 -5.71 -7.74
CA THR A 17 35.19 -6.42 -6.45
C THR A 17 33.75 -6.27 -5.98
N ARG A 18 33.15 -7.33 -5.42
CA ARG A 18 31.79 -7.27 -4.87
C ARG A 18 31.80 -6.83 -3.42
N VAL A 19 30.71 -6.24 -2.94
CA VAL A 19 30.61 -5.86 -1.52
C VAL A 19 30.67 -7.09 -0.62
N ILE A 20 30.02 -8.21 -1.00
CA ILE A 20 30.02 -9.47 -0.24
C ILE A 20 31.41 -10.09 -0.05
N ASP A 21 32.32 -9.88 -1.01
CA ASP A 21 33.70 -10.39 -0.95
C ASP A 21 34.51 -9.69 0.16
N LEU A 22 34.07 -8.50 0.61
CA LEU A 22 34.67 -7.71 1.70
C LEU A 22 34.06 -8.00 3.07
N LEU A 23 32.97 -8.76 3.14
CA LEU A 23 32.27 -9.06 4.39
C LEU A 23 32.89 -10.29 5.05
N LYS A 24 32.89 -10.27 6.38
CA LYS A 24 33.11 -11.46 7.21
C LYS A 24 32.00 -12.48 6.94
N GLU A 25 32.30 -13.78 7.09
CA GLU A 25 31.30 -14.85 6.90
C GLU A 25 30.03 -14.64 7.73
N GLU A 26 30.17 -14.24 9.00
CA GLU A 26 29.05 -13.93 9.92
C GLU A 26 28.10 -12.83 9.39
N ASP A 27 28.63 -11.88 8.61
CA ASP A 27 27.87 -10.74 8.11
C ASP A 27 27.17 -11.03 6.76
N ARG A 28 27.63 -12.04 6.01
CA ARG A 28 27.11 -12.36 4.66
C ARG A 28 25.65 -12.81 4.64
N LYS A 29 25.18 -13.42 5.73
CA LYS A 29 23.79 -13.86 5.91
C LYS A 29 22.97 -12.94 6.81
N LYS A 30 23.63 -12.17 7.66
CA LYS A 30 23.01 -11.22 8.61
C LYS A 30 22.43 -9.99 7.90
N TYR A 31 23.13 -9.47 6.91
CA TYR A 31 22.71 -8.30 6.14
C TYR A 31 22.11 -8.74 4.79
N ILE A 32 21.05 -8.06 4.35
CA ILE A 32 20.34 -8.42 3.11
C ILE A 32 20.77 -7.55 1.93
N VAL A 33 20.95 -6.25 2.19
CA VAL A 33 21.37 -5.24 1.22
C VAL A 33 22.39 -4.29 1.85
N CYS A 34 23.08 -3.50 1.02
CA CYS A 34 23.89 -2.38 1.47
C CYS A 34 23.41 -1.07 0.89
N GLN A 35 23.78 0.02 1.56
CA GLN A 35 23.64 1.39 1.08
C GLN A 35 25.04 1.88 0.70
N ILE A 36 25.19 2.39 -0.52
CA ILE A 36 26.42 3.03 -1.03
C ILE A 36 26.07 4.46 -1.39
N GLY A 37 26.50 5.42 -0.56
CA GLY A 37 26.01 6.80 -0.62
C GLY A 37 24.49 6.86 -0.46
N ALA A 38 23.79 7.49 -1.41
CA ALA A 38 22.31 7.59 -1.42
C ALA A 38 21.60 6.38 -2.07
N GLN A 39 22.30 5.32 -2.48
CA GLN A 39 21.70 4.20 -3.23
C GLN A 39 21.75 2.86 -2.48
N ILE A 40 20.62 2.15 -2.43
CA ILE A 40 20.58 0.73 -2.05
C ILE A 40 21.13 -0.14 -3.20
N LYS A 41 21.89 -1.16 -2.83
CA LYS A 41 22.50 -2.18 -3.70
C LYS A 41 22.42 -3.56 -3.03
N GLU A 42 22.40 -4.59 -3.86
CA GLU A 42 22.62 -5.97 -3.44
C GLU A 42 24.06 -6.15 -2.94
N LEU A 43 24.32 -7.04 -1.98
CA LEU A 43 25.70 -7.29 -1.52
C LEU A 43 26.60 -7.86 -2.63
N ARG A 44 26.01 -8.49 -3.66
CA ARG A 44 26.73 -8.96 -4.86
C ARG A 44 27.04 -7.88 -5.89
N TYR A 45 26.65 -6.63 -5.64
CA TYR A 45 26.98 -5.49 -6.48
C TYR A 45 28.50 -5.32 -6.64
N ARG A 46 28.95 -5.20 -7.90
CA ARG A 46 30.34 -4.94 -8.26
C ARG A 46 30.62 -3.45 -8.21
N MET A 47 31.62 -3.05 -7.44
CA MET A 47 32.00 -1.65 -7.30
C MET A 47 32.65 -1.11 -8.58
N SER A 48 32.36 0.15 -8.86
CA SER A 48 32.86 0.93 -10.00
C SER A 48 33.60 2.17 -9.52
N GLU A 49 34.29 2.87 -10.42
CA GLU A 49 34.95 4.15 -10.11
C GLU A 49 33.98 5.20 -9.55
N LYS A 50 32.70 5.13 -9.91
CA LYS A 50 31.62 5.98 -9.36
C LYS A 50 31.38 5.78 -7.87
N ASN A 51 31.94 4.74 -7.26
CA ASN A 51 31.84 4.45 -5.83
C ASN A 51 33.06 4.95 -5.04
N ASN A 52 34.03 5.60 -5.70
CA ASN A 52 35.23 6.11 -5.04
C ASN A 52 34.90 7.21 -4.02
N GLY A 53 35.43 7.05 -2.81
CA GLY A 53 35.16 7.92 -1.65
C GLY A 53 33.84 7.63 -0.93
N MET A 54 33.01 6.69 -1.39
CA MET A 54 31.71 6.43 -0.77
C MET A 54 31.80 5.51 0.45
N GLU A 55 30.92 5.77 1.42
CA GLU A 55 30.66 4.86 2.54
C GLU A 55 29.68 3.75 2.13
N ILE A 56 29.94 2.54 2.63
CA ILE A 56 29.08 1.36 2.52
C ILE A 56 28.50 1.03 3.89
N THR A 57 27.20 1.25 4.06
CA THR A 57 26.45 0.87 5.27
C THR A 57 25.65 -0.40 5.01
N LEU A 58 25.87 -1.45 5.79
CA LEU A 58 25.11 -2.71 5.69
C LEU A 58 23.73 -2.55 6.36
N LYS A 59 22.70 -3.23 5.84
CA LYS A 59 21.30 -3.13 6.32
C LYS A 59 20.72 -4.52 6.59
N GLY A 60 20.30 -4.78 7.82
CA GLY A 60 19.63 -6.00 8.24
C GLY A 60 18.11 -5.83 8.16
N LEU A 61 17.37 -6.82 8.68
CA LEU A 61 15.91 -6.88 8.59
C LEU A 61 15.17 -5.75 9.34
N GLU A 62 15.84 -5.03 10.22
CA GLU A 62 15.36 -3.79 10.84
C GLU A 62 15.15 -2.65 9.81
N ASN A 63 15.72 -2.75 8.61
CA ASN A 63 15.59 -1.75 7.57
C ASN A 63 14.50 -2.09 6.54
N ILE A 64 13.66 -1.10 6.21
CA ILE A 64 12.59 -1.19 5.21
C ILE A 64 13.01 -1.77 3.85
N GLU A 65 14.16 -1.37 3.30
CA GLU A 65 14.58 -1.82 1.97
C GLU A 65 15.22 -3.23 2.04
N ALA A 66 15.80 -3.61 3.18
CA ALA A 66 16.25 -4.98 3.45
C ALA A 66 15.07 -5.94 3.64
N GLY A 67 14.04 -5.56 4.41
CA GLY A 67 12.82 -6.36 4.59
C GLY A 67 12.08 -6.61 3.27
N LYS A 68 12.02 -5.61 2.37
CA LYS A 68 11.50 -5.80 1.00
C LYS A 68 12.34 -6.75 0.15
N ALA A 69 13.67 -6.65 0.26
CA ALA A 69 14.56 -7.57 -0.46
C ALA A 69 14.46 -9.01 0.06
N TYR A 70 14.24 -9.20 1.36
CA TYR A 70 13.99 -10.49 1.98
C TYR A 70 12.68 -11.13 1.48
N GLU A 71 11.58 -10.38 1.49
CA GLU A 71 10.30 -10.82 0.92
C GLU A 71 10.42 -11.22 -0.55
N ALA A 72 11.04 -10.37 -1.37
CA ALA A 72 11.23 -10.64 -2.79
C ALA A 72 12.09 -11.89 -3.02
N THR A 73 13.11 -12.10 -2.18
CA THR A 73 13.95 -13.30 -2.20
C THR A 73 13.17 -14.56 -1.81
N LEU A 74 12.31 -14.49 -0.78
CA LEU A 74 11.43 -15.60 -0.40
C LEU A 74 10.42 -15.92 -1.52
N ARG A 75 9.79 -14.92 -2.16
CA ARG A 75 8.92 -15.14 -3.34
C ARG A 75 9.67 -15.80 -4.51
N TYR A 76 10.92 -15.40 -4.76
CA TYR A 76 11.76 -16.02 -5.80
C TYR A 76 12.11 -17.48 -5.48
N ILE A 77 12.50 -17.79 -4.24
CA ILE A 77 12.78 -19.17 -3.81
C ILE A 77 11.52 -20.04 -3.92
N ILE A 78 10.35 -19.51 -3.56
CA ILE A 78 9.08 -20.23 -3.73
C ILE A 78 8.80 -20.46 -5.23
N SER A 79 8.99 -19.46 -6.09
CA SER A 79 8.82 -19.60 -7.55
C SER A 79 9.75 -20.66 -8.15
N MET A 80 11.01 -20.67 -7.69
CA MET A 80 12.01 -21.67 -8.04
C MET A 80 11.63 -23.07 -7.53
N ALA A 81 11.09 -23.18 -6.30
CA ALA A 81 10.58 -24.45 -5.77
C ALA A 81 9.44 -24.99 -6.64
N PHE A 82 8.44 -24.17 -6.98
CA PHE A 82 7.39 -24.55 -7.93
C PHE A 82 7.98 -24.99 -9.28
N ARG A 83 8.98 -24.29 -9.81
CA ARG A 83 9.63 -24.70 -11.07
C ARG A 83 10.30 -26.08 -10.96
N ASN A 84 10.89 -26.42 -9.82
CA ASN A 84 11.62 -27.67 -9.62
C ASN A 84 10.69 -28.89 -9.49
N ILE A 85 9.56 -28.76 -8.79
CA ILE A 85 8.66 -29.90 -8.51
C ILE A 85 7.33 -29.88 -9.30
N TYR A 86 6.93 -28.73 -9.84
CA TYR A 86 5.67 -28.53 -10.59
C TYR A 86 5.87 -27.55 -11.79
N PRO A 87 6.72 -27.89 -12.78
CA PRO A 87 7.21 -26.96 -13.81
C PRO A 87 6.13 -26.31 -14.70
N ASP A 88 4.94 -26.91 -14.79
CA ASP A 88 3.78 -26.43 -15.57
C ASP A 88 2.75 -25.64 -14.74
N VAL A 89 3.00 -25.46 -13.44
CA VAL A 89 2.09 -24.75 -12.54
C VAL A 89 2.46 -23.28 -12.48
N ARG A 90 1.58 -22.44 -13.03
CA ARG A 90 1.67 -20.99 -12.85
C ARG A 90 1.13 -20.61 -11.48
N ILE A 91 1.87 -19.77 -10.78
CA ILE A 91 1.50 -19.20 -9.48
C ILE A 91 1.27 -17.70 -9.58
N PHE A 92 0.51 -17.14 -8.65
CA PHE A 92 0.26 -15.71 -8.53
C PHE A 92 0.43 -15.30 -7.07
N PHE A 93 1.27 -14.31 -6.81
CA PHE A 93 1.41 -13.72 -5.47
C PHE A 93 0.52 -12.49 -5.30
N SER A 94 -0.09 -12.34 -4.13
CA SER A 94 -0.73 -11.08 -3.69
C SER A 94 -0.44 -10.78 -2.22
N TYR A 95 -0.76 -9.57 -1.76
CA TYR A 95 -0.74 -9.25 -0.33
C TYR A 95 -2.08 -9.62 0.32
N ASN A 96 -2.03 -10.11 1.55
CA ASN A 96 -3.18 -10.58 2.30
C ASN A 96 -3.14 -10.13 3.78
N VAL A 97 -4.13 -10.55 4.57
CA VAL A 97 -4.29 -10.26 6.01
C VAL A 97 -3.04 -10.59 6.84
N SER A 98 -2.92 -10.00 8.02
CA SER A 98 -1.74 -10.14 8.90
C SER A 98 -0.38 -9.79 8.24
N ARG A 99 -0.38 -8.94 7.19
CA ARG A 99 0.83 -8.52 6.44
C ARG A 99 1.56 -9.66 5.72
N SER A 100 0.82 -10.72 5.37
CA SER A 100 1.33 -11.90 4.67
C SER A 100 1.38 -11.70 3.14
N VAL A 101 2.18 -12.52 2.48
CA VAL A 101 2.04 -12.80 1.04
C VAL A 101 1.15 -14.03 0.89
N PHE A 102 0.24 -13.99 -0.08
CA PHE A 102 -0.60 -15.12 -0.46
C PHE A 102 -0.15 -15.66 -1.82
N CYS A 103 0.01 -16.97 -1.93
CA CYS A 103 0.37 -17.66 -3.17
C CYS A 103 -0.77 -18.58 -3.60
N GLN A 104 -1.26 -18.43 -4.83
CA GLN A 104 -2.28 -19.31 -5.40
C GLN A 104 -1.86 -19.80 -6.77
N ALA A 105 -2.33 -20.99 -7.15
CA ALA A 105 -2.14 -21.49 -8.51
C ALA A 105 -3.14 -20.83 -9.46
N LEU A 106 -2.64 -20.41 -10.63
CA LEU A 106 -3.48 -20.01 -11.77
C LEU A 106 -3.86 -21.21 -12.63
N THR A 107 -3.05 -22.29 -12.62
CA THR A 107 -3.31 -23.55 -13.33
C THR A 107 -4.57 -24.24 -12.78
N PRO A 108 -5.64 -24.43 -13.58
CA PRO A 108 -6.88 -25.07 -13.12
C PRO A 108 -6.66 -26.48 -12.58
N GLY A 109 -7.38 -26.84 -11.52
CA GLY A 109 -7.34 -28.17 -10.91
C GLY A 109 -6.13 -28.46 -10.02
N PHE A 110 -5.11 -27.59 -9.98
CA PHE A 110 -3.97 -27.77 -9.07
C PHE A 110 -4.40 -27.64 -7.61
N ASN A 111 -4.14 -28.67 -6.80
CA ASN A 111 -4.52 -28.71 -5.40
C ASN A 111 -3.37 -28.22 -4.51
N MET A 112 -3.41 -26.93 -4.17
CA MET A 112 -2.37 -26.29 -3.37
C MET A 112 -2.19 -26.93 -1.98
N TYR A 113 -3.27 -27.34 -1.33
CA TYR A 113 -3.24 -27.98 -0.01
C TYR A 113 -2.42 -29.28 -0.04
N ARG A 114 -2.65 -30.14 -1.05
CA ARG A 114 -1.90 -31.40 -1.22
C ARG A 114 -0.43 -31.18 -1.61
N ALA A 115 -0.12 -30.06 -2.27
CA ALA A 115 1.23 -29.70 -2.68
C ALA A 115 2.03 -28.97 -1.57
N ALA A 116 1.37 -28.52 -0.50
CA ALA A 116 2.00 -27.64 0.48
C ALA A 116 3.27 -28.22 1.10
N ASP A 117 3.23 -29.46 1.60
CA ASP A 117 4.39 -30.06 2.27
C ASP A 117 5.58 -30.33 1.34
N SER A 118 5.34 -30.66 0.07
CA SER A 118 6.41 -30.79 -0.93
C SER A 118 7.01 -29.43 -1.27
N ILE A 119 6.19 -28.38 -1.38
CA ILE A 119 6.67 -27.00 -1.57
C ILE A 119 7.49 -26.53 -0.36
N LYS A 120 7.01 -26.74 0.88
CA LYS A 120 7.76 -26.40 2.11
C LYS A 120 9.15 -27.07 2.12
N LYS A 121 9.19 -28.38 1.85
CA LYS A 121 10.45 -29.16 1.82
C LYS A 121 11.42 -28.67 0.75
N GLU A 122 10.93 -28.36 -0.45
CA GLU A 122 11.77 -27.86 -1.53
C GLU A 122 12.29 -26.44 -1.26
N VAL A 123 11.47 -25.57 -0.65
CA VAL A 123 11.91 -24.23 -0.18
C VAL A 123 13.01 -24.36 0.86
N SER A 124 12.87 -25.24 1.87
CA SER A 124 13.93 -25.51 2.85
C SER A 124 15.21 -26.00 2.17
N ARG A 125 15.12 -26.99 1.26
CA ARG A 125 16.27 -27.53 0.53
C ARG A 125 17.02 -26.46 -0.27
N ILE A 126 16.29 -25.55 -0.92
CA ILE A 126 16.88 -24.44 -1.70
C ILE A 126 17.58 -23.43 -0.77
N ILE A 127 17.03 -23.15 0.41
CA ILE A 127 17.63 -22.25 1.41
C ILE A 127 18.89 -22.88 2.03
N GLU A 128 18.81 -24.14 2.44
CA GLU A 128 19.93 -24.91 3.00
C GLU A 128 21.11 -25.06 2.04
N ALA A 129 20.85 -25.13 0.73
CA ALA A 129 21.87 -25.17 -0.31
C ALA A 129 22.63 -23.83 -0.51
N ASP A 130 22.19 -22.73 0.11
CA ASP A 130 22.87 -21.42 0.12
C ASP A 130 23.31 -20.90 -1.26
N LEU A 131 22.45 -21.12 -2.25
CA LEU A 131 22.75 -20.89 -3.66
C LEU A 131 22.90 -19.39 -3.95
N PRO A 132 23.94 -18.96 -4.68
CA PRO A 132 24.19 -17.55 -4.96
C PRO A 132 23.11 -16.96 -5.89
N ILE A 133 22.64 -15.75 -5.57
CA ILE A 133 21.67 -15.02 -6.39
C ILE A 133 22.39 -13.87 -7.10
N GLU A 134 22.61 -14.01 -8.40
CA GLU A 134 23.36 -13.04 -9.20
C GLU A 134 22.40 -12.14 -9.98
N ARG A 135 22.61 -10.83 -9.93
CA ARG A 135 21.89 -9.90 -10.80
C ARG A 135 22.59 -9.75 -12.14
N VAL A 136 21.87 -10.02 -13.23
CA VAL A 136 22.33 -9.82 -14.61
C VAL A 136 21.55 -8.69 -15.27
N THR A 137 22.18 -8.03 -16.24
CA THR A 137 21.52 -7.07 -17.12
C THR A 137 21.64 -7.59 -18.55
N VAL A 138 20.51 -7.79 -19.19
CA VAL A 138 20.39 -8.35 -20.56
C VAL A 138 19.65 -7.36 -21.46
N SER A 139 19.74 -7.53 -22.77
CA SER A 139 18.90 -6.82 -23.73
C SER A 139 17.42 -7.24 -23.60
N LYS A 140 16.51 -6.44 -24.16
CA LYS A 140 15.10 -6.82 -24.32
C LYS A 140 14.92 -8.16 -25.03
N ALA A 141 15.66 -8.41 -26.12
CA ALA A 141 15.52 -9.62 -26.92
C ALA A 141 15.92 -10.89 -26.13
N GLU A 142 17.06 -10.84 -25.43
CA GLU A 142 17.50 -11.94 -24.54
C GLU A 142 16.50 -12.16 -23.39
N ALA A 143 15.95 -11.08 -22.81
CA ALA A 143 14.92 -11.20 -21.78
C ALA A 143 13.64 -11.88 -22.31
N GLU A 144 13.23 -11.58 -23.55
CA GLU A 144 12.10 -12.28 -24.15
C GLU A 144 12.36 -13.77 -24.35
N GLU A 145 13.55 -14.16 -24.81
CA GLU A 145 13.93 -15.57 -24.95
C GLU A 145 13.91 -16.29 -23.60
N ILE A 146 14.50 -15.68 -22.57
CA ILE A 146 14.51 -16.21 -21.20
C ILE A 146 13.08 -16.38 -20.68
N TYR A 147 12.23 -15.36 -20.80
CA TYR A 147 10.85 -15.44 -20.32
C TYR A 147 10.02 -16.48 -21.09
N ARG A 148 10.21 -16.63 -22.41
CA ARG A 148 9.60 -17.72 -23.19
C ARG A 148 10.05 -19.10 -22.68
N ARG A 149 11.35 -19.27 -22.42
CA ARG A 149 11.95 -20.53 -21.91
C ARG A 149 11.39 -20.98 -20.55
N PHE A 150 11.05 -20.03 -19.67
CA PHE A 150 10.48 -20.32 -18.35
C PHE A 150 8.94 -20.19 -18.29
N GLY A 151 8.27 -19.86 -19.40
CA GLY A 151 6.80 -19.73 -19.45
C GLY A 151 6.25 -18.46 -18.79
N HIS A 152 7.09 -17.45 -18.54
CA HIS A 152 6.72 -16.17 -17.93
C HIS A 152 6.05 -15.22 -18.94
N LEU A 153 4.87 -15.61 -19.45
CA LEU A 153 4.13 -14.89 -20.48
C LEU A 153 3.62 -13.51 -20.00
N ASP A 154 3.29 -13.42 -18.72
CA ASP A 154 3.00 -12.19 -17.98
C ASP A 154 4.17 -11.18 -18.04
N LYS A 155 5.41 -11.67 -17.89
CA LYS A 155 6.63 -10.84 -17.96
C LYS A 155 6.95 -10.39 -19.39
N LEU A 156 6.60 -11.18 -20.41
CA LEU A 156 6.63 -10.75 -21.81
C LEU A 156 5.63 -9.64 -22.09
N ASP A 157 4.45 -9.70 -21.49
CA ASP A 157 3.38 -8.72 -21.69
C ASP A 157 3.73 -7.35 -21.08
N ILE A 158 4.30 -7.30 -19.87
CA ILE A 158 4.75 -6.03 -19.27
C ILE A 158 6.00 -5.45 -19.96
N LEU A 159 6.85 -6.29 -20.57
CA LEU A 159 8.10 -5.85 -21.22
C LEU A 159 7.85 -4.85 -22.38
N LYS A 160 6.69 -4.96 -23.05
CA LYS A 160 6.23 -4.04 -24.10
C LYS A 160 6.14 -2.59 -23.62
N TYR A 161 5.81 -2.37 -22.34
CA TYR A 161 5.66 -1.05 -21.73
C TYR A 161 6.93 -0.53 -21.06
N ARG A 162 8.04 -1.29 -21.11
CA ARG A 162 9.33 -0.87 -20.54
C ARG A 162 10.00 0.14 -21.48
N PRO A 163 10.37 1.36 -21.02
CA PRO A 163 11.05 2.32 -21.89
C PRO A 163 12.52 1.94 -22.17
N GLU A 164 13.24 1.37 -21.19
CA GLU A 164 14.67 1.05 -21.35
C GLU A 164 14.92 -0.11 -22.32
N SER A 165 16.07 -0.11 -22.99
CA SER A 165 16.52 -1.18 -23.91
C SER A 165 17.01 -2.46 -23.20
N THR A 166 17.32 -2.37 -21.91
CA THR A 166 17.85 -3.47 -21.10
C THR A 166 16.92 -3.84 -19.94
N VAL A 167 16.95 -5.12 -19.55
CA VAL A 167 16.18 -5.71 -18.46
C VAL A 167 17.15 -6.20 -17.39
N ASN A 168 16.76 -6.06 -16.12
CA ASN A 168 17.50 -6.67 -15.01
C ASN A 168 16.79 -7.97 -14.65
N LEU A 169 17.53 -9.06 -14.54
CA LEU A 169 17.04 -10.35 -14.08
C LEU A 169 17.93 -10.81 -12.91
N TYR A 170 17.42 -11.74 -12.11
CA TYR A 170 18.22 -12.51 -11.15
C TYR A 170 18.32 -13.94 -11.63
N VAL A 171 19.52 -14.50 -11.52
CA VAL A 171 19.80 -15.92 -11.79
C VAL A 171 20.28 -16.61 -10.53
N CYS A 172 19.74 -17.80 -10.27
CA CYS A 172 20.15 -18.69 -9.19
C CYS A 172 19.98 -20.12 -9.70
N ASP A 173 21.06 -20.92 -9.68
CA ASP A 173 21.08 -22.32 -10.13
C ASP A 173 20.34 -22.57 -11.48
N GLY A 174 20.61 -21.70 -12.46
CA GLY A 174 20.00 -21.77 -13.80
C GLY A 174 18.54 -21.30 -13.90
N TYR A 175 17.84 -21.04 -12.79
CA TYR A 175 16.53 -20.37 -12.78
C TYR A 175 16.69 -18.86 -12.98
N TYR A 176 15.79 -18.22 -13.76
CA TYR A 176 15.83 -16.79 -14.05
C TYR A 176 14.46 -16.15 -13.79
N ASP A 177 14.44 -15.05 -13.02
CA ASP A 177 13.23 -14.27 -12.77
C ASP A 177 13.57 -12.81 -12.40
N TYR A 178 12.59 -11.92 -12.44
CA TYR A 178 12.67 -10.57 -11.91
C TYR A 178 11.49 -10.28 -10.96
N MET A 179 11.82 -9.96 -9.71
CA MET A 179 10.85 -9.70 -8.63
C MET A 179 10.51 -8.21 -8.44
N HIS A 180 10.95 -7.35 -9.38
CA HIS A 180 10.81 -5.89 -9.32
C HIS A 180 11.39 -5.18 -8.08
N ALA A 181 12.21 -5.89 -7.29
CA ALA A 181 12.89 -5.42 -6.09
C ALA A 181 14.41 -5.73 -6.12
N TYR A 182 15.13 -5.28 -5.08
CA TYR A 182 16.46 -5.81 -4.75
C TYR A 182 16.32 -7.21 -4.13
N MET A 183 17.39 -7.99 -4.14
CA MET A 183 17.41 -9.37 -3.64
C MET A 183 18.57 -9.57 -2.67
N ALA A 184 18.47 -10.59 -1.82
CA ALA A 184 19.57 -11.04 -0.97
C ALA A 184 20.70 -11.65 -1.81
N ALA A 185 21.85 -11.91 -1.18
CA ALA A 185 23.04 -12.40 -1.87
C ALA A 185 23.05 -13.90 -2.18
N SER A 186 22.30 -14.69 -1.40
CA SER A 186 22.10 -16.12 -1.60
C SER A 186 20.74 -16.53 -1.03
N THR A 187 20.30 -17.75 -1.35
CA THR A 187 19.08 -18.33 -0.78
C THR A 187 19.19 -18.53 0.73
N GLY A 188 20.39 -18.82 1.23
CA GLY A 188 20.69 -18.98 2.66
C GLY A 188 20.72 -17.67 3.48
N CYS A 189 20.47 -16.51 2.86
CA CYS A 189 20.12 -15.29 3.58
C CYS A 189 18.69 -15.32 4.17
N ILE A 190 17.84 -16.26 3.74
CA ILE A 190 16.50 -16.45 4.31
C ILE A 190 16.62 -17.34 5.55
N GLY A 191 16.17 -16.81 6.69
CA GLY A 191 16.18 -17.48 7.99
C GLY A 191 14.78 -17.83 8.47
N LYS A 192 14.12 -16.91 9.18
CA LYS A 192 12.74 -17.08 9.67
C LYS A 192 11.72 -16.91 8.54
N TYR A 193 10.83 -17.87 8.34
CA TYR A 193 9.63 -17.75 7.51
C TYR A 193 8.60 -18.80 7.93
N LEU A 194 7.34 -18.59 7.57
CA LEU A 194 6.27 -19.59 7.67
C LEU A 194 5.58 -19.70 6.31
N ILE A 195 5.20 -20.92 5.92
CA ILE A 195 4.38 -21.21 4.75
C ILE A 195 3.31 -22.18 5.23
N GLU A 196 2.04 -21.80 5.19
CA GLU A 196 0.92 -22.67 5.61
C GLU A 196 -0.18 -22.77 4.55
N PRO A 197 -0.89 -23.91 4.44
CA PRO A 197 -2.06 -24.01 3.59
C PRO A 197 -3.16 -23.05 4.06
N TYR A 198 -3.64 -22.18 3.17
CA TYR A 198 -4.73 -21.26 3.46
C TYR A 198 -5.65 -21.16 2.24
N SER A 199 -6.83 -21.76 2.30
CA SER A 199 -7.64 -22.06 1.10
C SER A 199 -7.98 -20.80 0.27
N PRO A 200 -7.81 -20.82 -1.07
CA PRO A 200 -7.39 -21.94 -1.93
C PRO A 200 -5.87 -22.05 -2.19
N GLY A 201 -5.04 -21.32 -1.45
CA GLY A 201 -3.61 -21.14 -1.70
C GLY A 201 -2.70 -21.53 -0.53
N LEU A 202 -1.55 -20.85 -0.46
CA LEU A 202 -0.63 -20.83 0.67
C LEU A 202 -0.56 -19.41 1.23
N ILE A 203 -0.50 -19.28 2.55
CA ILE A 203 -0.12 -18.05 3.22
C ILE A 203 1.36 -18.09 3.61
N ILE A 204 2.06 -16.99 3.38
CA ILE A 204 3.52 -16.87 3.54
C ILE A 204 3.78 -15.69 4.48
N GLN A 205 4.38 -15.96 5.63
CA GLN A 205 4.75 -14.96 6.63
C GLN A 205 6.27 -14.88 6.77
N TYR A 206 6.76 -13.68 7.07
CA TYR A 206 8.17 -13.34 7.10
C TYR A 206 8.43 -12.19 8.09
N PRO A 207 9.66 -12.04 8.60
CA PRO A 207 10.11 -10.91 9.40
C PRO A 207 9.65 -9.56 8.89
N ARG A 208 9.03 -8.76 9.78
CA ARG A 208 8.59 -7.40 9.49
C ARG A 208 9.56 -6.40 10.11
N TYR A 209 10.10 -5.51 9.28
CA TYR A 209 10.95 -4.42 9.75
C TYR A 209 10.20 -3.46 10.70
N GLU A 210 8.87 -3.40 10.59
CA GLU A 210 7.99 -2.64 11.49
C GLU A 210 7.75 -3.31 12.85
N LEU A 211 8.25 -4.54 13.05
CA LEU A 211 8.07 -5.37 14.25
C LEU A 211 9.42 -6.00 14.66
N ASP A 212 10.49 -5.20 14.66
CA ASP A 212 11.84 -5.58 15.10
C ASP A 212 12.39 -6.87 14.46
N ALA A 213 12.05 -7.10 13.18
CA ALA A 213 12.39 -8.29 12.40
C ALA A 213 11.80 -9.62 12.92
N GLU A 214 10.67 -9.55 13.63
CA GLU A 214 9.88 -10.73 14.00
C GLU A 214 8.73 -11.01 13.01
N ILE A 215 8.28 -12.27 13.01
CA ILE A 215 7.10 -12.69 12.26
C ILE A 215 5.86 -12.34 13.09
N PRO A 216 4.90 -11.54 12.57
CA PRO A 216 3.65 -11.27 13.27
C PRO A 216 2.82 -12.54 13.45
N GLU A 217 2.08 -12.61 14.55
CA GLU A 217 1.01 -13.61 14.73
C GLU A 217 0.03 -13.55 13.54
N PHE A 218 -0.41 -14.72 13.09
CA PHE A 218 -1.48 -14.80 12.09
C PHE A 218 -2.84 -14.62 12.77
N VAL A 219 -3.58 -13.59 12.36
CA VAL A 219 -4.92 -13.27 12.85
C VAL A 219 -5.86 -13.21 11.66
N GLU A 220 -6.88 -14.06 11.64
CA GLU A 220 -7.86 -14.10 10.54
C GLU A 220 -8.81 -12.91 10.61
N GLU A 221 -8.50 -11.87 9.83
CA GLU A 221 -9.35 -10.69 9.62
C GLU A 221 -10.45 -11.04 8.59
N THR A 222 -11.53 -11.69 9.03
CA THR A 222 -12.56 -12.27 8.14
C THR A 222 -13.19 -11.23 7.21
N THR A 223 -13.54 -10.06 7.73
CA THR A 223 -14.19 -8.99 6.95
C THR A 223 -13.23 -8.43 5.90
N TYR A 224 -11.96 -8.21 6.28
CA TYR A 224 -10.92 -7.73 5.37
C TYR A 224 -10.55 -8.78 4.30
N GLY A 225 -10.34 -10.04 4.71
CA GLY A 225 -10.02 -11.16 3.83
C GLY A 225 -11.09 -11.42 2.77
N ARG A 226 -12.38 -11.34 3.14
CA ARG A 226 -13.50 -11.40 2.19
C ARG A 226 -13.44 -10.27 1.16
N THR A 227 -13.07 -9.07 1.59
CA THR A 227 -12.93 -7.90 0.72
C THR A 227 -11.79 -8.08 -0.29
N LEU A 228 -10.62 -8.56 0.16
CA LEU A 228 -9.49 -8.89 -0.72
C LEU A 228 -9.88 -9.95 -1.75
N GLN A 229 -10.56 -11.02 -1.32
CA GLN A 229 -11.01 -12.09 -2.20
C GLN A 229 -12.02 -11.59 -3.24
N ASN A 230 -12.95 -10.72 -2.85
CA ASN A 230 -13.91 -10.08 -3.76
C ASN A 230 -13.21 -9.13 -4.75
N ALA A 231 -12.20 -8.38 -4.30
CA ALA A 231 -11.39 -7.52 -5.16
C ALA A 231 -10.64 -8.34 -6.23
N TYR A 232 -10.03 -9.46 -5.84
CA TYR A 232 -9.35 -10.40 -6.74
C TYR A 232 -10.33 -11.09 -7.72
N LYS A 233 -11.47 -11.60 -7.22
CA LYS A 233 -12.51 -12.23 -8.07
C LYS A 233 -13.00 -11.27 -9.15
N TRP A 234 -13.17 -9.98 -8.81
CA TRP A 234 -13.57 -8.96 -9.77
C TRP A 234 -12.44 -8.61 -10.75
N SER A 235 -11.19 -8.41 -10.30
CA SER A 235 -10.09 -8.05 -11.22
C SER A 235 -9.76 -9.18 -12.18
N LYS A 236 -9.94 -10.44 -11.77
CA LYS A 236 -9.88 -11.60 -12.66
C LYS A 236 -10.99 -11.61 -13.72
N LYS A 237 -12.25 -11.37 -13.33
CA LYS A 237 -13.40 -11.30 -14.26
C LYS A 237 -13.30 -10.14 -15.25
N ALA A 238 -12.77 -9.01 -14.81
CA ALA A 238 -12.63 -7.81 -15.64
C ALA A 238 -11.35 -7.79 -16.49
N HIS A 239 -10.47 -8.80 -16.36
CA HIS A 239 -9.13 -8.82 -16.95
C HIS A 239 -8.34 -7.56 -16.61
N LEU A 240 -8.04 -7.37 -15.31
CA LEU A 240 -7.36 -6.22 -14.71
C LEU A 240 -6.39 -6.65 -13.59
N GLN A 241 -5.77 -7.82 -13.71
CA GLN A 241 -4.91 -8.38 -12.66
C GLN A 241 -3.47 -7.87 -12.74
N THR A 242 -3.01 -7.44 -13.92
CA THR A 242 -1.65 -6.94 -14.16
C THR A 242 -1.64 -5.51 -14.70
N ILE A 243 -0.47 -4.84 -14.65
CA ILE A 243 -0.28 -3.55 -15.35
C ILE A 243 -0.49 -3.72 -16.87
N ALA A 244 -0.06 -4.85 -17.44
CA ALA A 244 -0.24 -5.11 -18.86
C ALA A 244 -1.71 -5.24 -19.27
N ASP A 245 -2.55 -5.83 -18.39
CA ASP A 245 -4.01 -5.87 -18.56
C ASP A 245 -4.62 -4.47 -18.58
N ILE A 246 -4.31 -3.66 -17.56
CA ILE A 246 -4.79 -2.28 -17.42
C ILE A 246 -4.40 -1.46 -18.66
N ASN A 247 -3.20 -1.67 -19.18
CA ASN A 247 -2.71 -0.95 -20.35
C ASN A 247 -3.39 -1.33 -21.65
N ARG A 248 -3.85 -2.57 -21.80
CA ARG A 248 -4.69 -2.95 -22.95
C ARG A 248 -6.00 -2.16 -22.99
N GLN A 249 -6.59 -1.84 -21.84
CA GLN A 249 -7.81 -1.03 -21.77
C GLN A 249 -7.57 0.44 -22.18
N VAL A 250 -6.37 0.98 -21.93
CA VAL A 250 -6.00 2.34 -22.33
C VAL A 250 -5.59 2.38 -23.81
N ASP A 251 -4.73 1.44 -24.24
CA ASP A 251 -4.17 1.41 -25.60
C ASP A 251 -5.18 1.05 -26.70
N THR A 252 -6.29 0.40 -26.35
CA THR A 252 -7.41 0.15 -27.29
C THR A 252 -8.23 1.41 -27.60
N GLY A 253 -7.86 2.57 -27.05
CA GLY A 253 -8.58 3.83 -27.23
C GLY A 253 -9.84 3.94 -26.38
N ASN A 254 -10.18 2.93 -25.58
CA ASN A 254 -11.40 2.89 -24.79
C ASN A 254 -11.20 3.26 -23.30
N ALA A 255 -10.35 4.26 -23.05
CA ALA A 255 -10.10 4.78 -21.72
C ALA A 255 -11.37 5.32 -21.03
N ARG A 256 -12.34 5.82 -21.82
CA ARG A 256 -13.64 6.29 -21.29
C ARG A 256 -14.45 5.13 -20.72
N ASP A 257 -14.74 4.07 -21.46
CA ASP A 257 -15.55 2.96 -20.94
C ASP A 257 -14.82 2.24 -19.80
N PHE A 258 -13.49 2.15 -19.85
CA PHE A 258 -12.69 1.60 -18.75
C PHE A 258 -12.88 2.40 -17.45
N VAL A 259 -12.83 3.74 -17.52
CA VAL A 259 -13.13 4.62 -16.38
C VAL A 259 -14.58 4.46 -15.92
N GLN A 260 -15.55 4.48 -16.83
CA GLN A 260 -16.97 4.35 -16.50
C GLN A 260 -17.30 2.99 -15.87
N MET A 261 -16.68 1.90 -16.32
CA MET A 261 -16.82 0.56 -15.70
C MET A 261 -16.28 0.54 -14.26
N CYS A 262 -15.14 1.18 -14.00
CA CYS A 262 -14.60 1.30 -12.64
C CYS A 262 -15.47 2.16 -11.72
N GLU A 263 -16.03 3.27 -12.22
CA GLU A 263 -16.94 4.11 -11.45
C GLU A 263 -18.32 3.47 -11.22
N ALA A 264 -18.87 2.77 -12.23
CA ALA A 264 -20.10 1.98 -12.09
C ALA A 264 -19.94 0.89 -11.02
N ARG A 265 -18.75 0.27 -10.89
CA ARG A 265 -18.46 -0.65 -9.79
C ARG A 265 -18.52 0.07 -8.43
N HIS A 266 -17.96 1.28 -8.30
CA HIS A 266 -18.04 2.06 -7.06
C HIS A 266 -19.49 2.47 -6.74
N SER A 267 -20.29 2.82 -7.74
CA SER A 267 -21.72 3.09 -7.57
C SER A 267 -22.50 1.86 -7.13
N ASN A 268 -22.25 0.67 -7.71
CA ASN A 268 -22.88 -0.58 -7.27
C ASN A 268 -22.49 -0.94 -5.83
N MET A 269 -21.27 -0.60 -5.38
CA MET A 269 -20.84 -0.78 -4.00
C MET A 269 -21.46 0.24 -3.03
N LEU A 270 -21.83 1.43 -3.52
CA LEU A 270 -22.61 2.40 -2.74
C LEU A 270 -24.06 1.96 -2.62
N ALA A 271 -24.67 1.42 -3.68
CA ALA A 271 -26.02 0.87 -3.64
C ALA A 271 -26.13 -0.30 -2.65
N ASP A 272 -25.24 -1.30 -2.73
CA ASP A 272 -25.18 -2.42 -1.76
C ASP A 272 -24.93 -1.97 -0.31
N LEU A 273 -24.28 -0.82 -0.10
CA LEU A 273 -24.13 -0.21 1.22
C LEU A 273 -25.39 0.55 1.65
N GLY A 274 -26.04 1.26 0.73
CA GLY A 274 -27.31 1.95 0.97
C GLY A 274 -28.41 0.97 1.36
N ASP A 275 -28.55 -0.14 0.62
CA ASP A 275 -29.51 -1.20 0.90
C ASP A 275 -29.36 -1.72 2.34
N ARG A 276 -28.13 -2.05 2.76
CA ARG A 276 -27.83 -2.57 4.10
C ARG A 276 -27.96 -1.56 5.24
N ILE A 277 -27.91 -0.26 4.95
CA ILE A 277 -28.17 0.78 5.94
C ILE A 277 -29.68 1.00 6.06
N GLU A 278 -30.40 0.98 4.94
CA GLU A 278 -31.86 1.08 4.89
C GLU A 278 -32.55 -0.10 5.58
N GLU A 279 -32.03 -1.32 5.44
CA GLU A 279 -32.50 -2.54 6.11
C GLU A 279 -32.51 -2.46 7.66
N ASP A 280 -31.66 -1.62 8.27
CA ASP A 280 -31.49 -1.50 9.73
C ASP A 280 -31.59 -0.04 10.22
N ILE A 281 -32.18 0.86 9.41
CA ILE A 281 -32.14 2.31 9.64
C ILE A 281 -32.82 2.73 10.94
N GLU A 282 -33.84 1.99 11.40
CA GLU A 282 -34.54 2.26 12.66
C GLU A 282 -33.62 2.11 13.89
N ASN A 283 -32.58 1.27 13.80
CA ASN A 283 -31.61 1.07 14.88
C ASN A 283 -30.37 1.97 14.74
N ILE A 284 -29.97 2.33 13.52
CA ILE A 284 -28.73 3.07 13.25
C ILE A 284 -28.87 4.54 13.65
N ARG A 285 -28.13 4.96 14.69
CA ARG A 285 -27.97 6.38 15.07
C ARG A 285 -26.68 6.99 14.55
N LEU A 286 -25.62 6.19 14.42
CA LEU A 286 -24.29 6.67 14.07
C LEU A 286 -23.68 5.83 12.95
N ILE A 287 -23.28 6.47 11.86
CA ILE A 287 -22.52 5.87 10.76
C ILE A 287 -21.07 6.36 10.88
N GLY A 288 -20.16 5.48 11.29
CA GLY A 288 -18.74 5.78 11.46
C GLY A 288 -17.92 5.38 10.24
N ILE A 289 -17.20 6.33 9.64
CA ILE A 289 -16.38 6.11 8.44
C ILE A 289 -14.89 6.35 8.78
N ALA A 290 -14.11 5.27 8.90
CA ALA A 290 -12.66 5.38 9.06
C ALA A 290 -11.89 4.76 7.89
N GLY A 291 -10.67 5.24 7.72
CA GLY A 291 -9.78 4.78 6.66
C GLY A 291 -8.43 5.47 6.81
N PRO A 292 -7.33 4.78 6.48
CA PRO A 292 -5.98 5.32 6.61
C PRO A 292 -5.75 6.47 5.61
N SER A 293 -4.60 7.15 5.67
CA SER A 293 -4.40 8.38 4.88
C SER A 293 -4.58 8.16 3.36
N SER A 294 -5.21 9.11 2.67
CA SER A 294 -5.45 9.04 1.21
C SER A 294 -6.31 7.83 0.76
N SER A 295 -7.29 7.48 1.59
CA SER A 295 -8.30 6.46 1.32
C SER A 295 -9.49 6.93 0.48
N GLY A 296 -9.72 8.25 0.33
CA GLY A 296 -10.91 8.79 -0.34
C GLY A 296 -12.07 9.12 0.61
N LYS A 297 -11.80 9.37 1.90
CA LYS A 297 -12.85 9.53 2.94
C LYS A 297 -13.82 10.67 2.61
N THR A 298 -13.32 11.90 2.46
CA THR A 298 -14.14 13.11 2.31
C THR A 298 -15.10 12.99 1.12
N THR A 299 -14.59 12.49 0.00
CA THR A 299 -15.39 12.29 -1.22
C THR A 299 -16.36 11.11 -1.06
N PHE A 300 -15.95 10.02 -0.40
CA PHE A 300 -16.84 8.88 -0.10
C PHE A 300 -18.00 9.27 0.82
N CYS A 301 -17.75 10.05 1.87
CA CYS A 301 -18.78 10.50 2.81
C CYS A 301 -19.86 11.32 2.08
N ASN A 302 -19.44 12.22 1.19
CA ASN A 302 -20.36 12.96 0.34
C ASN A 302 -21.15 12.05 -0.61
N ARG A 303 -20.51 11.08 -1.27
CA ARG A 303 -21.21 10.09 -2.13
C ARG A 303 -22.23 9.27 -1.33
N LEU A 304 -21.88 8.78 -0.15
CA LEU A 304 -22.78 8.02 0.72
C LEU A 304 -23.95 8.88 1.23
N ARG A 305 -23.72 10.15 1.57
CA ARG A 305 -24.80 11.08 1.93
C ARG A 305 -25.82 11.22 0.80
N ILE A 306 -25.37 11.34 -0.46
CA ILE A 306 -26.26 11.43 -1.62
C ILE A 306 -27.01 10.11 -1.86
N GLU A 307 -26.34 8.96 -1.71
CA GLU A 307 -26.97 7.63 -1.80
C GLU A 307 -28.11 7.50 -0.78
N LEU A 308 -27.85 7.82 0.49
CA LEU A 308 -28.85 7.76 1.56
C LEU A 308 -29.99 8.76 1.34
N LEU A 309 -29.69 9.99 0.88
CA LEU A 309 -30.72 10.99 0.54
C LEU A 309 -31.65 10.53 -0.59
N SER A 310 -31.14 9.73 -1.53
CA SER A 310 -31.98 9.17 -2.62
C SER A 310 -33.01 8.16 -2.12
N ARG A 311 -32.79 7.60 -0.91
CA ARG A 311 -33.67 6.67 -0.18
C ARG A 311 -34.53 7.38 0.88
N GLY A 312 -34.51 8.71 0.92
CA GLY A 312 -35.22 9.50 1.93
C GLY A 312 -34.53 9.55 3.30
N ILE A 313 -33.35 8.93 3.46
CA ILE A 313 -32.55 8.99 4.68
C ILE A 313 -31.70 10.26 4.64
N ASN A 314 -31.87 11.18 5.60
CA ASN A 314 -31.22 12.50 5.58
C ASN A 314 -30.11 12.61 6.66
N PRO A 315 -28.90 12.06 6.44
CA PRO A 315 -27.87 12.05 7.46
C PRO A 315 -27.16 13.40 7.61
N VAL A 316 -26.87 13.76 8.86
CA VAL A 316 -26.04 14.94 9.18
C VAL A 316 -24.58 14.52 9.27
N MET A 317 -23.71 15.14 8.47
CA MET A 317 -22.27 14.88 8.50
C MET A 317 -21.55 15.75 9.54
N ILE A 318 -20.64 15.16 10.29
CA ILE A 318 -19.73 15.84 11.23
C ILE A 318 -18.31 15.31 10.95
N SER A 319 -17.37 16.18 10.58
CA SER A 319 -15.97 15.77 10.49
C SER A 319 -15.38 15.70 11.90
N MET A 320 -14.67 14.62 12.21
CA MET A 320 -13.95 14.53 13.48
C MET A 320 -12.72 15.44 13.50
N ASP A 321 -12.21 15.87 12.34
CA ASP A 321 -11.09 16.79 12.26
C ASP A 321 -11.46 18.16 12.87
N ASP A 322 -12.74 18.56 12.87
CA ASP A 322 -13.19 19.77 13.58
C ASP A 322 -13.02 19.70 15.11
N TYR A 323 -12.85 18.49 15.67
CA TYR A 323 -12.70 18.24 17.09
C TYR A 323 -11.24 18.16 17.57
N TYR A 324 -10.25 18.46 16.72
CA TYR A 324 -8.87 18.61 17.18
C TYR A 324 -8.76 19.70 18.27
N ARG A 325 -7.93 19.42 19.29
CA ARG A 325 -7.51 20.40 20.30
C ARG A 325 -6.53 21.41 19.67
N ASP A 326 -6.40 22.57 20.28
CA ASP A 326 -5.41 23.56 19.85
C ASP A 326 -4.00 22.98 19.90
N ARG A 327 -3.16 23.32 18.91
CA ARG A 327 -1.86 22.66 18.70
C ARG A 327 -0.95 22.72 19.93
N ASP A 328 -1.00 23.80 20.70
CA ASP A 328 -0.22 23.99 21.92
C ASP A 328 -0.65 23.01 23.04
N ASP A 329 -1.95 22.69 23.13
CA ASP A 329 -2.48 21.71 24.08
C ASP A 329 -2.11 20.29 23.66
N ILE A 330 -2.17 19.95 22.37
CA ILE A 330 -1.72 18.64 21.87
C ILE A 330 -0.23 18.43 22.19
N CYS A 331 0.61 19.43 21.95
CA CYS A 331 2.03 19.39 22.28
C CYS A 331 2.26 19.19 23.79
N ARG A 332 1.48 19.86 24.64
CA ARG A 332 1.54 19.71 26.11
C ARG A 332 1.10 18.30 26.55
N ILE A 333 0.00 17.79 26.03
CA ILE A 333 -0.56 16.46 26.35
C ILE A 333 0.43 15.33 25.99
N GLN A 334 1.11 15.45 24.84
CA GLN A 334 2.08 14.45 24.39
C GLN A 334 3.51 14.67 24.94
N ASN A 335 3.75 15.76 25.67
CA ASN A 335 5.10 16.23 26.05
C ASN A 335 6.05 16.28 24.83
N ALA A 336 5.55 16.81 23.71
CA ALA A 336 6.20 16.76 22.41
C ALA A 336 6.31 18.17 21.80
N THR A 337 7.30 18.37 20.92
CA THR A 337 7.40 19.60 20.14
C THR A 337 6.42 19.59 18.95
N PRO A 338 6.07 20.76 18.37
CA PRO A 338 5.27 20.83 17.13
C PRO A 338 5.84 20.06 15.93
N ALA A 339 7.11 19.62 15.98
CA ALA A 339 7.78 18.82 14.97
C ALA A 339 7.80 17.30 15.28
N THR A 340 7.54 16.90 16.53
CA THR A 340 7.63 15.50 16.99
C THR A 340 6.30 14.94 17.51
N VAL A 341 5.22 15.71 17.43
CA VAL A 341 3.88 15.35 17.88
C VAL A 341 3.21 14.31 16.96
N ASP A 342 2.64 13.26 17.54
CA ASP A 342 1.83 12.25 16.84
C ASP A 342 0.42 12.79 16.64
N LEU A 343 0.18 13.49 15.54
CA LEU A 343 -1.14 14.03 15.21
C LEU A 343 -2.21 12.93 15.01
N GLU A 344 -1.81 11.68 14.76
CA GLU A 344 -2.73 10.56 14.59
C GLU A 344 -3.17 9.94 15.94
N HIS A 345 -2.70 10.47 17.08
CA HIS A 345 -3.07 9.98 18.42
C HIS A 345 -4.48 10.42 18.83
N ILE A 346 -5.31 9.52 19.37
CA ILE A 346 -6.73 9.81 19.69
C ILE A 346 -6.93 11.01 20.63
N ASN A 347 -6.09 11.17 21.66
CA ASN A 347 -6.11 12.32 22.57
C ASN A 347 -5.80 13.69 21.92
N CYS A 348 -5.40 13.74 20.64
CA CYS A 348 -5.38 15.00 19.87
C CYS A 348 -6.79 15.57 19.69
N LEU A 349 -7.83 14.71 19.73
CA LEU A 349 -9.23 15.11 19.70
C LEU A 349 -9.74 15.47 21.09
N ASP A 350 -10.71 16.37 21.12
CA ASP A 350 -11.49 16.71 22.31
C ASP A 350 -12.63 15.70 22.51
N ILE A 351 -12.26 14.47 22.92
CA ILE A 351 -13.16 13.32 23.06
C ILE A 351 -14.37 13.63 23.96
N GLU A 352 -14.17 14.40 25.04
CA GLU A 352 -15.23 14.79 25.97
C GLU A 352 -16.25 15.70 25.29
N ARG A 353 -15.79 16.76 24.62
CA ARG A 353 -16.65 17.62 23.79
C ARG A 353 -17.35 16.81 22.70
N PHE A 354 -16.65 15.90 22.02
CA PHE A 354 -17.23 15.08 20.95
C PHE A 354 -18.36 14.16 21.45
N ASN A 355 -18.18 13.47 22.58
CA ASN A 355 -19.23 12.59 23.12
C ASN A 355 -20.44 13.37 23.65
N ARG A 356 -20.22 14.56 24.24
CA ARG A 356 -21.31 15.45 24.66
C ARG A 356 -22.08 15.97 23.45
N ASP A 357 -21.39 16.59 22.49
CA ASP A 357 -22.00 17.15 21.28
C ASP A 357 -22.77 16.06 20.50
N LEU A 358 -22.26 14.83 20.39
CA LEU A 358 -23.01 13.69 19.81
C LEU A 358 -24.23 13.27 20.64
N PHE A 359 -24.12 13.23 21.96
CA PHE A 359 -25.23 12.86 22.84
C PHE A 359 -26.37 13.89 22.76
N ASP A 360 -26.03 15.17 22.82
CA ASP A 360 -26.99 16.28 22.70
C ASP A 360 -27.73 16.19 21.34
N LEU A 361 -27.00 15.97 20.24
CA LEU A 361 -27.59 15.80 18.91
C LEU A 361 -28.49 14.57 18.78
N ILE A 362 -28.11 13.42 19.37
CA ILE A 362 -28.94 12.20 19.34
C ILE A 362 -30.26 12.39 20.12
N ASN A 363 -30.27 13.26 21.13
CA ASN A 363 -31.49 13.66 21.85
C ASN A 363 -32.26 14.79 21.16
N GLY A 364 -31.80 15.27 19.99
CA GLY A 364 -32.48 16.30 19.21
C GLY A 364 -32.27 17.73 19.71
N GLU A 365 -31.20 18.01 20.47
CA GLU A 365 -30.81 19.37 20.88
C GLU A 365 -30.04 20.11 19.76
N GLU A 366 -29.98 21.44 19.84
CA GLU A 366 -29.15 22.27 18.94
C GLU A 366 -27.72 22.38 19.49
N VAL A 367 -26.71 22.05 18.66
CA VAL A 367 -25.30 22.13 19.03
C VAL A 367 -24.53 23.05 18.09
N THR A 368 -23.69 23.91 18.66
CA THR A 368 -22.67 24.68 17.90
C THR A 368 -21.42 23.81 17.75
N LEU A 369 -21.21 23.27 16.55
CA LEU A 369 -20.01 22.47 16.27
C LEU A 369 -18.76 23.34 16.39
N PRO A 370 -17.62 22.76 16.77
CA PRO A 370 -16.33 23.40 16.53
C PRO A 370 -16.04 23.45 15.02
N HIS A 371 -15.06 24.26 14.65
CA HIS A 371 -14.35 24.13 13.38
C HIS A 371 -12.84 24.15 13.64
N PHE A 372 -12.05 23.24 13.06
CA PHE A 372 -10.59 23.26 13.26
C PHE A 372 -9.85 23.84 12.06
N ASN A 373 -9.24 25.00 12.26
CA ASN A 373 -8.52 25.70 11.22
C ASN A 373 -7.07 25.19 11.15
N PHE A 374 -6.82 24.25 10.23
CA PHE A 374 -5.49 23.67 10.00
C PHE A 374 -4.38 24.68 9.62
N LYS A 375 -4.72 25.90 9.19
CA LYS A 375 -3.71 26.95 8.90
C LYS A 375 -3.25 27.66 10.17
N THR A 376 -4.14 27.92 11.12
CA THR A 376 -3.84 28.57 12.40
C THR A 376 -3.47 27.56 13.49
N GLY A 377 -3.88 26.29 13.34
CA GLY A 377 -3.71 25.23 14.35
C GLY A 377 -4.61 25.43 15.56
N ARG A 378 -5.74 26.12 15.39
CA ARG A 378 -6.69 26.50 16.44
C ARG A 378 -8.12 26.15 16.07
N ARG A 379 -8.92 25.97 17.11
CA ARG A 379 -10.36 25.74 17.02
C ARG A 379 -11.15 27.06 17.05
N GLU A 380 -12.12 27.15 16.15
CA GLU A 380 -13.02 28.29 15.94
C GLU A 380 -14.47 27.82 16.17
N GLU A 381 -15.43 28.75 16.25
CA GLU A 381 -16.85 28.37 16.25
C GLU A 381 -17.30 28.02 14.83
N GLY A 382 -17.86 26.82 14.68
CA GLY A 382 -18.43 26.34 13.43
C GLY A 382 -19.93 26.62 13.31
N ARG A 383 -20.59 25.85 12.46
CA ARG A 383 -22.04 25.93 12.25
C ARG A 383 -22.82 25.39 13.45
N ARG A 384 -24.04 25.92 13.63
CA ARG A 384 -25.07 25.25 14.43
C ARG A 384 -25.76 24.17 13.61
N ILE A 385 -26.04 23.04 14.24
CA ILE A 385 -26.86 21.96 13.67
C ILE A 385 -27.80 21.40 14.73
N ARG A 386 -28.86 20.76 14.23
CA ARG A 386 -29.80 19.94 14.99
C ARG A 386 -30.02 18.68 14.17
N VAL A 387 -30.18 17.54 14.85
CA VAL A 387 -30.50 16.25 14.23
C VAL A 387 -31.95 15.91 14.59
N GLU A 388 -32.71 15.39 13.63
CA GLU A 388 -34.09 14.95 13.87
C GLU A 388 -34.09 13.47 14.31
N GLU A 389 -35.13 13.05 15.03
CA GLU A 389 -35.20 11.74 15.70
C GLU A 389 -35.05 10.53 14.76
N ASN A 390 -35.23 10.70 13.44
CA ASN A 390 -35.11 9.61 12.44
C ASN A 390 -33.90 9.76 11.51
N HIS A 391 -32.98 10.69 11.79
CA HIS A 391 -31.84 10.99 10.92
C HIS A 391 -30.51 10.55 11.55
N PRO A 392 -29.73 9.63 10.91
CA PRO A 392 -28.46 9.18 11.48
C PRO A 392 -27.36 10.24 11.32
N ILE A 393 -26.39 10.22 12.22
CA ILE A 393 -25.20 11.07 12.16
C ILE A 393 -24.10 10.32 11.41
N ILE A 394 -23.56 10.89 10.34
CA ILE A 394 -22.31 10.41 9.72
C ILE A 394 -21.13 11.11 10.38
N ILE A 395 -20.21 10.33 10.95
CA ILE A 395 -18.90 10.83 11.38
C ILE A 395 -17.81 10.26 10.49
N GLU A 396 -16.83 11.08 10.13
CA GLU A 396 -15.64 10.64 9.41
C GLU A 396 -14.37 11.06 10.13
N GLY A 397 -13.36 10.18 10.09
CA GLY A 397 -12.04 10.45 10.64
C GLY A 397 -11.24 9.19 10.87
N ILE A 398 -9.95 9.33 11.17
CA ILE A 398 -9.05 8.18 11.37
C ILE A 398 -9.47 7.26 12.55
N HIS A 399 -10.18 7.81 13.55
CA HIS A 399 -10.67 7.06 14.71
C HIS A 399 -12.17 6.73 14.69
N ALA A 400 -12.91 6.94 13.59
CA ALA A 400 -14.38 6.82 13.60
C ALA A 400 -14.90 5.42 13.99
N LEU A 401 -14.09 4.38 13.84
CA LEU A 401 -14.43 3.00 14.24
C LEU A 401 -13.97 2.62 15.67
N ASN A 402 -13.21 3.50 16.32
CA ASN A 402 -12.62 3.26 17.63
C ASN A 402 -13.67 3.46 18.74
N GLU A 403 -13.97 2.40 19.48
CA GLU A 403 -14.99 2.41 20.55
C GLU A 403 -14.69 3.42 21.67
N LYS A 404 -13.42 3.78 21.88
CA LYS A 404 -13.03 4.79 22.88
C LYS A 404 -13.54 6.19 22.52
N LEU A 405 -13.75 6.48 21.24
CA LEU A 405 -14.22 7.77 20.77
C LEU A 405 -15.74 7.92 20.91
N THR A 406 -16.50 6.83 20.77
CA THR A 406 -17.97 6.85 20.67
C THR A 406 -18.61 6.07 21.83
N GLY A 407 -17.98 6.11 23.00
CA GLY A 407 -18.34 5.27 24.15
C GLY A 407 -19.73 5.54 24.74
N SER A 408 -20.29 6.74 24.50
CA SER A 408 -21.65 7.10 24.91
C SER A 408 -22.76 6.42 24.10
N ILE A 409 -22.45 5.89 22.91
CA ILE A 409 -23.43 5.33 21.98
C ILE A 409 -23.39 3.78 22.05
N PRO A 410 -24.54 3.09 22.22
CA PRO A 410 -24.60 1.63 22.20
C PRO A 410 -24.11 1.03 20.88
N LYS A 411 -23.40 -0.11 20.93
CA LYS A 411 -22.81 -0.75 19.74
C LYS A 411 -23.82 -1.10 18.64
N HIS A 412 -25.04 -1.50 19.01
CA HIS A 412 -26.08 -1.85 18.04
C HIS A 412 -26.62 -0.64 17.27
N GLN A 413 -26.39 0.59 17.74
CA GLN A 413 -26.78 1.82 17.05
C GLN A 413 -25.67 2.37 16.13
N LYS A 414 -24.56 1.63 15.96
CA LYS A 414 -23.40 2.03 15.17
C LYS A 414 -23.28 1.19 13.91
N TYR A 415 -23.28 1.84 12.76
CA TYR A 415 -22.89 1.23 11.50
C TYR A 415 -21.45 1.63 11.15
N LYS A 416 -20.55 0.66 11.07
CA LYS A 416 -19.11 0.85 10.86
C LYS A 416 -18.70 0.60 9.43
N ILE A 417 -18.12 1.61 8.78
CA ILE A 417 -17.58 1.53 7.43
C ILE A 417 -16.07 1.76 7.47
N TYR A 418 -15.31 0.78 6.96
CA TYR A 418 -13.89 0.94 6.72
C TYR A 418 -13.62 1.21 5.23
N ILE A 419 -12.87 2.25 4.90
CA ILE A 419 -12.52 2.61 3.51
C ILE A 419 -11.00 2.58 3.28
N ALA A 420 -10.58 1.78 2.30
CA ALA A 420 -9.18 1.72 1.86
C ALA A 420 -9.08 1.14 0.44
N PRO A 421 -8.04 1.50 -0.35
CA PRO A 421 -7.83 0.90 -1.66
C PRO A 421 -7.32 -0.54 -1.51
N GLN A 422 -8.17 -1.51 -1.87
CA GLN A 422 -7.82 -2.94 -1.93
C GLN A 422 -7.53 -3.33 -3.39
N ALA A 423 -6.44 -2.77 -3.92
CA ALA A 423 -5.98 -3.03 -5.28
C ALA A 423 -5.31 -4.42 -5.38
N GLN A 424 -6.02 -5.40 -5.93
CA GLN A 424 -5.47 -6.72 -6.30
C GLN A 424 -4.94 -6.66 -7.75
N ILE A 425 -3.87 -5.87 -7.91
CA ILE A 425 -3.15 -5.61 -9.16
C ILE A 425 -1.68 -5.99 -8.92
N ASN A 426 -1.03 -6.59 -9.91
CA ASN A 426 0.40 -6.87 -9.89
C ASN A 426 1.13 -6.18 -11.05
N ILE A 427 2.46 -6.10 -10.98
CA ILE A 427 3.29 -5.77 -12.14
C ILE A 427 3.33 -6.95 -13.11
N ASP A 428 3.50 -8.16 -12.55
CA ASP A 428 3.53 -9.46 -13.21
C ASP A 428 3.05 -10.53 -12.20
N ASP A 429 2.87 -11.79 -12.59
CA ASP A 429 2.28 -12.82 -11.71
C ASP A 429 3.04 -12.97 -10.37
N HIS A 430 4.34 -12.68 -10.35
CA HIS A 430 5.21 -12.85 -9.19
C HIS A 430 5.45 -11.56 -8.37
N SER A 431 5.07 -10.39 -8.89
CA SER A 431 5.41 -9.07 -8.33
C SER A 431 4.16 -8.23 -7.96
N PRO A 432 3.56 -8.43 -6.77
CA PRO A 432 2.36 -7.71 -6.35
C PRO A 432 2.60 -6.22 -6.06
N LEU A 433 1.59 -5.40 -6.35
CA LEU A 433 1.60 -3.95 -6.10
C LEU A 433 1.49 -3.68 -4.60
N ASN A 434 2.44 -2.92 -4.05
CA ASN A 434 2.34 -2.46 -2.66
C ASN A 434 1.29 -1.34 -2.52
N ILE A 435 0.12 -1.66 -1.95
CA ILE A 435 -0.98 -0.73 -1.66
C ILE A 435 -0.50 0.52 -0.88
N THR A 436 0.55 0.39 -0.07
CA THR A 436 1.17 1.52 0.63
C THR A 436 1.76 2.54 -0.34
N ASP A 437 2.41 2.09 -1.41
CA ASP A 437 2.99 2.97 -2.44
C ASP A 437 1.88 3.63 -3.29
N LEU A 438 0.77 2.92 -3.58
CA LEU A 438 -0.42 3.53 -4.19
C LEU A 438 -0.96 4.69 -3.35
N ARG A 439 -1.10 4.48 -2.04
CA ARG A 439 -1.61 5.50 -1.11
C ARG A 439 -0.63 6.67 -0.94
N LEU A 440 0.68 6.42 -1.00
CA LEU A 440 1.69 7.49 -1.03
C LEU A 440 1.60 8.30 -2.34
N ILE A 441 1.40 7.66 -3.49
CA ILE A 441 1.20 8.35 -4.78
C ILE A 441 -0.05 9.24 -4.74
N ARG A 442 -1.19 8.71 -4.27
CA ARG A 442 -2.41 9.50 -4.01
C ARG A 442 -2.13 10.72 -3.13
N ARG A 443 -1.39 10.51 -2.03
CA ARG A 443 -1.05 11.58 -1.08
C ARG A 443 -0.17 12.65 -1.70
N ILE A 444 0.86 12.28 -2.46
CA ILE A 444 1.76 13.22 -3.14
C ILE A 444 0.95 14.12 -4.08
N VAL A 445 0.10 13.54 -4.93
CA VAL A 445 -0.69 14.31 -5.91
C VAL A 445 -1.65 15.28 -5.21
N ARG A 446 -2.36 14.83 -4.17
CA ARG A 446 -3.25 15.70 -3.36
C ARG A 446 -2.49 16.79 -2.61
N ASP A 447 -1.43 16.43 -1.89
CA ASP A 447 -0.68 17.37 -1.04
C ASP A 447 0.00 18.46 -1.90
N MET A 448 0.39 18.14 -3.15
CA MET A 448 0.81 19.14 -4.14
C MET A 448 -0.35 20.04 -4.57
N ASN A 449 -1.45 19.45 -5.09
CA ASN A 449 -2.56 20.19 -5.71
C ASN A 449 -3.28 21.13 -4.74
N PHE A 450 -3.47 20.71 -3.48
CA PHE A 450 -4.35 21.41 -2.52
C PHE A 450 -3.62 21.97 -1.29
N ARG A 451 -2.40 21.50 -0.99
CA ARG A 451 -1.68 21.86 0.24
C ARG A 451 -0.35 22.55 -0.01
N ASN A 452 -0.03 22.86 -1.27
CA ASN A 452 1.23 23.49 -1.70
C ASN A 452 2.47 22.80 -1.10
N SER A 453 2.44 21.46 -1.04
CA SER A 453 3.48 20.64 -0.42
C SER A 453 4.21 19.82 -1.49
N PRO A 454 5.52 20.00 -1.69
CA PRO A 454 6.27 19.26 -2.69
C PRO A 454 6.38 17.78 -2.31
N ALA A 455 6.56 16.91 -3.31
CA ALA A 455 6.60 15.46 -3.15
C ALA A 455 7.60 14.98 -2.07
N ALA A 456 8.78 15.63 -1.98
CA ALA A 456 9.80 15.31 -0.98
C ALA A 456 9.27 15.44 0.46
N LYS A 457 8.56 16.54 0.78
CA LYS A 457 8.00 16.78 2.12
C LYS A 457 6.93 15.74 2.49
N THR A 458 6.11 15.33 1.52
CA THR A 458 5.11 14.26 1.73
C THR A 458 5.78 12.90 1.93
N ILE A 459 6.92 12.62 1.27
CA ILE A 459 7.71 11.40 1.48
C ILE A 459 8.31 11.37 2.91
N ASP A 460 8.88 12.48 3.39
CA ASP A 460 9.47 12.56 4.74
C ASP A 460 8.46 12.25 5.85
N MET A 461 7.25 12.79 5.73
CA MET A 461 6.17 12.55 6.69
C MET A 461 5.60 11.14 6.64
N TRP A 462 5.84 10.38 5.56
CA TRP A 462 5.11 9.14 5.29
C TRP A 462 5.32 8.07 6.35
N GLN A 463 6.54 7.89 6.88
CA GLN A 463 6.79 6.86 7.89
C GLN A 463 6.10 7.17 9.22
N SER A 464 6.01 8.44 9.62
CA SER A 464 5.27 8.86 10.82
C SER A 464 3.78 8.52 10.68
N VAL A 465 3.18 8.88 9.54
CA VAL A 465 1.78 8.55 9.21
C VAL A 465 1.54 7.04 9.25
N ARG A 466 2.45 6.24 8.66
CA ARG A 466 2.36 4.77 8.70
C ARG A 466 2.40 4.21 10.12
N ASN A 467 3.23 4.77 10.99
CA ASN A 467 3.31 4.35 12.40
C ASN A 467 1.99 4.66 13.14
N GLY A 468 1.41 5.84 12.91
CA GLY A 468 0.09 6.21 13.43
C GLY A 468 -1.02 5.26 12.95
N GLU A 469 -1.05 4.94 11.64
CA GLU A 469 -2.00 3.98 11.06
C GLU A 469 -1.93 2.60 11.73
N PHE A 470 -0.70 2.09 11.97
CA PHE A 470 -0.48 0.81 12.66
C PHE A 470 -0.92 0.81 14.12
N ARG A 471 -0.76 1.92 14.82
CA ARG A 471 -1.10 2.02 16.25
C ARG A 471 -2.58 2.29 16.49
N TRP A 472 -3.22 3.06 15.61
CA TRP A 472 -4.52 3.67 15.89
C TRP A 472 -5.65 3.26 14.95
N ILE A 473 -5.36 2.91 13.70
CA ILE A 473 -6.38 2.67 12.67
C ILE A 473 -6.59 1.18 12.41
N TYR A 474 -5.54 0.44 12.01
CA TYR A 474 -5.68 -0.98 11.67
C TYR A 474 -6.21 -1.87 12.82
N PRO A 475 -5.89 -1.64 14.11
CA PRO A 475 -6.50 -2.40 15.21
C PRO A 475 -8.02 -2.25 15.33
N ASN A 476 -8.64 -1.28 14.64
CA ASN A 476 -10.08 -1.02 14.65
C ASN A 476 -10.76 -1.30 13.29
N GLN A 477 -10.08 -1.97 12.34
CA GLN A 477 -10.63 -2.23 11.00
C GLN A 477 -11.52 -3.49 10.93
N GLU A 478 -11.22 -4.51 11.72
CA GLU A 478 -12.02 -5.74 11.77
C GLU A 478 -13.29 -5.51 12.62
N GLY A 479 -14.39 -6.19 12.28
CA GLY A 479 -15.71 -5.91 12.84
C GLY A 479 -16.38 -4.64 12.29
N ALA A 480 -15.90 -4.10 11.16
CA ALA A 480 -16.67 -3.16 10.35
C ALA A 480 -17.87 -3.86 9.68
N ASN A 481 -19.04 -3.24 9.68
CA ASN A 481 -20.24 -3.74 8.99
C ASN A 481 -20.04 -3.77 7.46
N PHE A 482 -19.25 -2.83 6.92
CA PHE A 482 -18.92 -2.74 5.51
C PHE A 482 -17.47 -2.32 5.26
N VAL A 483 -16.86 -2.83 4.18
CA VAL A 483 -15.54 -2.38 3.71
C VAL A 483 -15.65 -1.85 2.29
N PHE A 484 -15.47 -0.54 2.14
CA PHE A 484 -15.45 0.11 0.83
C PHE A 484 -14.04 0.04 0.23
N ASN A 485 -13.88 -0.78 -0.81
CA ASN A 485 -12.68 -0.82 -1.63
C ASN A 485 -12.59 0.44 -2.53
N SER A 486 -11.83 1.43 -2.09
CA SER A 486 -11.68 2.69 -2.84
C SER A 486 -10.68 2.65 -3.99
N ALA A 487 -10.15 1.47 -4.38
CA ALA A 487 -9.27 1.35 -5.53
C ALA A 487 -10.05 1.48 -6.84
N LEU A 488 -9.49 2.25 -7.78
CA LEU A 488 -10.01 2.45 -9.14
C LEU A 488 -8.92 1.97 -10.11
N GLN A 489 -9.16 0.96 -10.94
CA GLN A 489 -8.07 0.28 -11.65
C GLN A 489 -7.35 1.16 -12.68
N TYR A 490 -8.02 2.21 -13.19
CA TYR A 490 -7.42 3.22 -14.05
C TYR A 490 -6.53 4.24 -13.29
N GLU A 491 -6.56 4.29 -11.96
CA GLU A 491 -6.11 5.46 -11.21
C GLU A 491 -4.64 5.79 -11.39
N LEU A 492 -3.79 4.78 -11.51
CA LEU A 492 -2.36 4.98 -11.72
C LEU A 492 -2.04 5.46 -13.14
N CYS A 493 -2.93 5.23 -14.11
CA CYS A 493 -2.83 5.83 -15.43
C CYS A 493 -3.09 7.34 -15.41
N VAL A 494 -3.93 7.81 -14.47
CA VAL A 494 -4.20 9.24 -14.26
C VAL A 494 -3.14 9.85 -13.33
N LEU A 495 -2.97 9.29 -12.12
CA LEU A 495 -2.06 9.82 -11.09
C LEU A 495 -0.60 9.96 -11.58
N ARG A 496 -0.14 9.12 -12.52
CA ARG A 496 1.20 9.26 -13.10
C ARG A 496 1.45 10.61 -13.77
N THR A 497 0.43 11.25 -14.37
CA THR A 497 0.61 12.47 -15.16
C THR A 497 1.08 13.62 -14.27
N LYS A 498 0.55 13.68 -13.03
CA LYS A 498 0.92 14.65 -12.00
C LYS A 498 2.07 14.17 -11.10
N ALA A 499 2.10 12.89 -10.72
CA ALA A 499 3.11 12.35 -9.80
C ALA A 499 4.50 12.18 -10.43
N LEU A 500 4.59 11.74 -11.70
CA LEU A 500 5.88 11.41 -12.32
C LEU A 500 6.78 12.64 -12.55
N PRO A 501 6.29 13.83 -12.93
CA PRO A 501 7.07 15.07 -12.93
C PRO A 501 7.62 15.39 -11.54
N ALA A 502 6.75 15.45 -10.52
CA ALA A 502 7.12 15.82 -9.16
C ALA A 502 8.19 14.91 -8.53
N LEU A 503 8.09 13.60 -8.78
CA LEU A 503 9.07 12.64 -8.29
C LEU A 503 10.44 12.79 -8.97
N ARG A 504 10.50 13.34 -10.18
CA ARG A 504 11.75 13.60 -10.94
C ARG A 504 12.47 14.88 -10.53
N GLU A 505 11.80 15.77 -9.80
CA GLU A 505 12.43 16.97 -9.22
C GLU A 505 13.37 16.60 -8.05
N ILE A 506 13.14 15.45 -7.40
CA ILE A 506 13.96 14.91 -6.32
C ILE A 506 15.29 14.40 -6.88
N GLN A 507 16.39 15.01 -6.47
CA GLN A 507 17.73 14.74 -6.95
C GLN A 507 18.32 13.48 -6.34
N TYR A 508 19.33 12.89 -7.00
CA TYR A 508 19.99 11.66 -6.53
C TYR A 508 20.76 11.82 -5.21
N THR A 509 20.99 13.07 -4.78
CA THR A 509 21.60 13.47 -3.51
C THR A 509 20.61 13.51 -2.35
N ASP A 510 19.31 13.57 -2.64
CA ASP A 510 18.29 13.86 -1.64
C ASP A 510 17.91 12.60 -0.86
N SER A 511 17.64 12.73 0.44
CA SER A 511 17.26 11.60 1.31
C SER A 511 16.01 10.85 0.81
N GLN A 512 15.12 11.54 0.10
CA GLN A 512 13.87 11.00 -0.44
C GLN A 512 14.06 10.22 -1.75
N PHE A 513 15.25 10.29 -2.37
CA PHE A 513 15.52 9.72 -3.70
C PHE A 513 15.23 8.22 -3.78
N LEU A 514 15.51 7.45 -2.73
CA LEU A 514 15.23 6.01 -2.70
C LEU A 514 13.75 5.69 -2.89
N VAL A 515 12.89 6.43 -2.19
CA VAL A 515 11.43 6.30 -2.31
C VAL A 515 10.98 6.84 -3.67
N ALA A 516 11.46 8.01 -4.08
CA ALA A 516 11.08 8.62 -5.35
C ALA A 516 11.42 7.72 -6.56
N ASN A 517 12.64 7.18 -6.59
CA ASN A 517 13.11 6.24 -7.62
C ASN A 517 12.31 4.93 -7.61
N ARG A 518 11.88 4.42 -6.44
CA ARG A 518 10.98 3.26 -6.36
C ARG A 518 9.63 3.57 -7.03
N LEU A 519 9.01 4.70 -6.69
CA LEU A 519 7.73 5.11 -7.28
C LEU A 519 7.86 5.42 -8.78
N ILE A 520 8.96 6.01 -9.24
CA ILE A 520 9.25 6.24 -10.67
C ILE A 520 9.38 4.91 -11.44
N LYS A 521 10.18 3.96 -10.91
CA LYS A 521 10.36 2.63 -11.51
C LYS A 521 9.06 1.85 -11.64
N TYR A 522 8.08 2.18 -10.81
CA TYR A 522 6.73 1.63 -10.83
C TYR A 522 5.82 2.39 -11.83
N LEU A 523 5.62 3.70 -11.63
CA LEU A 523 4.76 4.57 -12.45
C LEU A 523 5.18 4.70 -13.93
N LYS A 524 6.43 4.40 -14.28
CA LYS A 524 6.89 4.47 -15.67
C LYS A 524 6.19 3.46 -16.60
N TYR A 525 5.74 2.32 -16.07
CA TYR A 525 5.03 1.33 -16.89
C TYR A 525 3.65 1.85 -17.34
N PHE A 526 3.06 2.80 -16.58
CA PHE A 526 1.76 3.45 -16.83
C PHE A 526 0.78 2.50 -17.50
N ARG A 527 0.04 2.85 -18.56
CA ARG A 527 0.02 3.98 -19.54
C ARG A 527 -0.53 5.30 -18.97
N PRO A 528 -0.50 6.46 -19.68
CA PRO A 528 -1.17 7.68 -19.23
C PRO A 528 -2.62 7.77 -19.74
N ILE A 529 -3.53 8.24 -18.90
CA ILE A 529 -4.81 8.82 -19.31
C ILE A 529 -4.67 10.33 -19.09
N GLU A 530 -4.49 11.08 -20.18
CA GLU A 530 -4.19 12.52 -20.13
C GLU A 530 -5.46 13.38 -20.16
N ASP A 531 -6.53 12.88 -20.78
CA ASP A 531 -7.84 13.55 -20.78
C ASP A 531 -8.55 13.34 -19.43
N GLU A 532 -8.35 14.27 -18.50
CA GLU A 532 -9.05 14.27 -17.22
C GLU A 532 -10.57 14.52 -17.34
N SER A 533 -11.12 14.84 -18.52
CA SER A 533 -12.57 15.04 -18.70
C SER A 533 -13.36 13.72 -18.70
N VAL A 534 -12.71 12.57 -18.96
CA VAL A 534 -13.38 11.26 -18.89
C VAL A 534 -13.68 10.82 -17.45
N ILE A 535 -13.02 11.44 -16.46
CA ILE A 535 -13.19 11.16 -15.02
C ILE A 535 -14.44 11.88 -14.50
N PRO A 536 -15.44 11.21 -13.94
CA PRO A 536 -16.63 11.88 -13.37
C PRO A 536 -16.28 12.91 -12.29
N CYS A 537 -17.09 13.97 -12.17
CA CYS A 537 -16.92 15.01 -11.14
C CYS A 537 -17.22 14.51 -9.71
N ASN A 538 -17.98 13.41 -9.58
CA ASN A 538 -18.24 12.70 -8.32
C ASN A 538 -17.31 11.50 -8.09
N SER A 539 -16.29 11.29 -8.94
CA SER A 539 -15.30 10.22 -8.77
C SER A 539 -14.48 10.43 -7.50
N LEU A 540 -14.17 9.34 -6.77
CA LEU A 540 -13.18 9.37 -5.69
C LEU A 540 -11.80 9.88 -6.13
N MET A 541 -11.49 9.83 -7.43
CA MET A 541 -10.24 10.36 -7.96
C MET A 541 -10.12 11.88 -7.82
N ARG A 542 -11.26 12.58 -7.80
CA ARG A 542 -11.32 14.05 -7.73
C ARG A 542 -10.77 14.62 -6.42
N GLU A 543 -10.76 13.83 -5.33
CA GLU A 543 -10.06 14.15 -4.07
C GLU A 543 -8.55 14.34 -4.25
N PHE A 544 -7.96 13.70 -5.26
CA PHE A 544 -6.52 13.74 -5.52
C PHE A 544 -6.18 14.68 -6.67
N ILE A 545 -6.96 14.67 -7.77
CA ILE A 545 -6.62 15.40 -9.00
C ILE A 545 -7.32 16.76 -9.17
N GLY A 546 -8.37 17.05 -8.40
CA GLY A 546 -9.20 18.26 -8.57
C GLY A 546 -10.35 18.09 -9.58
N GLY A 547 -11.29 19.04 -9.58
CA GLY A 547 -12.53 19.00 -10.37
C GLY A 547 -13.67 18.21 -9.72
N SER A 548 -13.70 18.16 -8.38
CA SER A 548 -14.79 17.56 -7.60
C SER A 548 -16.08 18.39 -7.71
N CYS A 549 -17.24 17.74 -7.70
CA CYS A 549 -18.54 18.39 -7.48
C CYS A 549 -18.88 18.60 -6.00
N PHE A 550 -18.04 18.08 -5.09
CA PHE A 550 -18.12 18.28 -3.64
C PHE A 550 -16.97 19.17 -3.17
N ASP A 551 -17.19 19.90 -2.07
CA ASP A 551 -16.14 20.60 -1.33
C ASP A 551 -15.30 19.54 -0.56
N VAL A 552 -14.00 19.44 -0.86
CA VAL A 552 -13.11 18.29 -0.51
C VAL A 552 -11.69 18.69 -0.09
#